data_AF-A0A3M1DI09-F1
#
_entry.id   AF-A0A3M1DI09-F1
#
_cell.length_a   1.000
_cell.length_b   1.000
_cell.length_c   1.000
_cell.angle_alpha   90.00
_cell.angle_beta   90.00
_cell.angle_gamma   90.00
#
_symmetry.space_group_name_H-M   'P 1'
#
loop_
_entity.id
_entity.type
_entity.pdbx_description
1 polymer ?
#
loop_
_entity_poly.entity_id
_entity_poly.type
_entity_poly.pdbx_seq_one_letter_code
_entity_poly.pdbx_strand_id
1 'polypeptide(L)' 'QEFFPWIEGSRTLEEAIRLFKRNTRRYAKRQMTWFRKYLQGRQFAGNASQPILSWLEATIR' A
#
# COMPACT_ATOMS: atom_id res chain seq x y z
N GLN A 1 -0.94 -3.07 -14.37
CA GLN A 1 -1.97 -3.96 -14.94
C GLN A 1 -3.28 -3.24 -15.24
N GLU A 2 -3.89 -2.51 -14.30
CA GLU A 2 -5.24 -1.92 -14.52
C GLU A 2 -5.34 -0.86 -15.63
N PHE A 3 -4.24 -0.20 -16.00
CA PHE A 3 -4.23 0.81 -17.06
C PHE A 3 -3.95 0.26 -18.46
N PHE A 4 -3.40 -0.95 -18.58
CA PHE A 4 -3.09 -1.54 -19.90
C PHE A 4 -4.34 -1.76 -20.76
N PRO A 5 -5.46 -2.28 -20.22
CA PRO A 5 -6.71 -2.41 -20.99
C PRO A 5 -7.31 -1.08 -21.47
N TRP A 6 -7.11 0.01 -20.71
CA TRP A 6 -7.52 1.35 -21.15
C TRP A 6 -6.63 1.87 -22.29
N ILE A 7 -5.31 1.64 -22.20
CA ILE A 7 -4.36 2.01 -23.25
C ILE A 7 -4.63 1.23 -24.55
N GLU A 8 -5.07 -0.03 -24.44
CA GLU A 8 -5.46 -0.88 -25.58
C GLU A 8 -6.89 -0.61 -26.10
N GLY A 9 -7.61 0.35 -25.51
CA GLY A 9 -8.98 0.69 -25.89
C GLY A 9 -10.04 -0.36 -25.54
N SER A 10 -9.69 -1.40 -24.79
CA SER A 10 -10.57 -2.50 -24.40
C SER A 10 -11.39 -2.23 -23.13
N ARG A 11 -11.11 -1.13 -22.41
CA ARG A 11 -11.85 -0.66 -21.23
C ARG A 11 -11.89 0.86 -21.14
N THR A 12 -12.92 1.39 -20.47
CA THR A 12 -13.02 2.84 -20.27
C THR A 12 -12.06 3.35 -19.18
N LEU A 13 -11.77 4.65 -19.23
CA LEU A 13 -10.95 5.31 -18.22
C LEU A 13 -11.60 5.22 -16.83
N GLU A 14 -12.93 5.36 -16.73
CA GLU A 14 -13.62 5.28 -15.45
C GLU A 14 -13.50 3.88 -14.83
N GLU A 15 -13.58 2.83 -15.65
CA GLU A 15 -13.41 1.45 -15.21
C GLU A 15 -11.99 1.19 -14.71
N ALA A 16 -10.97 1.63 -15.47
CA ALA A 16 -9.57 1.52 -15.06
C ALA A 16 -9.32 2.24 -13.73
N ILE A 17 -9.83 3.47 -13.55
CA ILE A 17 -9.71 4.23 -12.30
C ILE A 17 -10.43 3.51 -11.15
N ARG A 18 -11.63 2.96 -11.39
CA ARG A 18 -12.39 2.21 -10.38
C ARG A 18 -11.62 0.97 -9.92
N LEU A 19 -11.06 0.22 -10.86
CA LEU A 19 -10.29 -0.99 -10.60
C LEU A 19 -8.98 -0.66 -9.86
N PHE A 20 -8.29 0.39 -10.27
CA PHE A 20 -7.10 0.89 -9.58
C PHE A 20 -7.40 1.22 -8.12
N LYS A 21 -8.40 2.07 -7.84
CA LYS A 21 -8.81 2.44 -6.48
C LYS A 21 -9.21 1.22 -5.63
N ARG A 22 -9.88 0.24 -6.23
CA ARG A 22 -10.27 -1.02 -5.56
C ARG A 22 -9.03 -1.82 -5.16
N ASN A 23 -8.09 -2.01 -6.10
CA ASN A 23 -6.93 -2.84 -5.87
C ASN A 23 -5.95 -2.20 -4.89
N THR A 24 -5.77 -0.87 -4.95
CA THR A 24 -4.97 -0.12 -3.97
C THR A 24 -5.51 -0.31 -2.55
N ARG A 25 -6.84 -0.22 -2.34
CA ARG A 25 -7.45 -0.50 -1.02
C ARG A 25 -7.22 -1.94 -0.56
N ARG A 26 -7.35 -2.92 -1.45
CA ARG A 26 -7.08 -4.34 -1.13
C ARG A 26 -5.61 -4.56 -0.78
N TYR A 27 -4.70 -3.90 -1.50
CA TYR A 27 -3.27 -3.96 -1.21
C TYR A 27 -2.96 -3.32 0.15
N ALA A 28 -3.46 -2.11 0.43
CA ALA A 28 -3.32 -1.46 1.73
C ALA A 28 -3.87 -2.32 2.89
N LYS A 29 -5.04 -2.94 2.72
CA LYS A 29 -5.59 -3.87 3.72
C LYS A 29 -4.67 -5.06 3.97
N ARG A 30 -4.10 -5.67 2.91
CA ARG A 30 -3.13 -6.76 3.05
C ARG A 30 -1.86 -6.28 3.77
N GLN A 31 -1.35 -5.11 3.40
CA GLN A 31 -0.21 -4.49 4.08
C GLN A 31 -0.51 -4.30 5.58
N MET A 32 -1.69 -3.79 5.95
CA MET A 32 -2.11 -3.69 7.35
C MET A 32 -2.20 -5.06 8.05
N THR A 33 -2.69 -6.10 7.38
CA THR A 33 -2.71 -7.46 7.95
C THR A 33 -1.30 -7.99 8.18
N TRP A 34 -0.40 -7.79 7.22
CA TRP A 34 1.02 -8.12 7.37
C TRP A 34 1.63 -7.31 8.52
N PHE A 35 1.49 -5.99 8.54
CA PHE A 35 1.95 -5.15 9.63
C PHE A 35 1.40 -5.59 10.99
N ARG A 36 0.11 -5.93 11.12
CA ARG A 36 -0.42 -6.48 12.39
C ARG A 36 0.20 -7.83 12.78
N LYS A 37 0.46 -8.72 11.81
CA LYS A 37 1.05 -10.04 12.06
C LYS A 37 2.53 -9.98 12.40
N TYR A 38 3.27 -9.05 11.80
CA TYR A 38 4.73 -8.93 11.95
C TYR A 38 5.15 -7.88 12.98
N LEU A 39 4.36 -6.84 13.22
CA LEU A 39 4.61 -5.82 14.25
C LEU A 39 3.96 -6.18 15.60
N GLN A 40 3.66 -7.45 15.85
CA GLN A 40 3.08 -7.94 17.12
C GLN A 40 3.69 -7.23 18.33
N GLY A 41 2.95 -6.27 18.89
CA GLY A 41 3.28 -5.61 20.15
C GLY A 41 3.90 -4.21 20.09
N ARG A 42 4.36 -3.66 18.95
CA ARG A 42 4.80 -2.25 18.91
C ARG A 42 3.67 -1.34 18.47
N GLN A 43 3.00 -0.75 19.45
CA GLN A 43 2.16 0.42 19.21
C GLN A 43 3.07 1.57 18.78
N PHE A 44 3.08 1.89 17.49
CA PHE A 44 3.52 3.20 17.04
C PHE A 44 2.37 4.16 17.39
N ALA A 45 2.41 4.67 18.62
CA ALA A 45 1.52 5.74 19.05
C ALA A 45 1.64 6.90 18.03
N GLY A 46 0.50 7.44 17.64
CA GLY A 46 0.42 8.46 16.59
C GLY A 46 1.37 9.62 16.85
N ASN A 47 2.11 9.99 15.79
CA ASN A 47 3.11 11.06 15.64
C ASN A 47 4.60 10.65 15.56
N ALA A 48 4.95 9.37 15.65
CA ALA A 48 6.33 8.93 15.54
C ALA A 48 6.77 8.69 14.07
N SER A 49 6.82 9.74 13.25
CA SER A 49 7.40 9.66 11.89
C SER A 49 8.92 9.43 11.93
N GLN A 50 9.59 9.98 12.94
CA GLN A 50 11.05 9.94 13.06
C GLN A 50 11.62 8.54 13.39
N PRO A 51 11.02 7.74 14.30
CA PRO A 51 11.53 6.40 14.60
C PRO A 51 11.40 5.41 13.43
N ILE A 52 10.40 5.59 12.55
CA ILE A 52 10.21 4.74 11.38
C ILE A 52 11.33 4.97 10.35
N LEU A 53 11.71 6.23 10.13
CA LEU A 53 12.81 6.58 9.21
C LEU A 53 14.16 6.05 9.72
N SER A 54 14.46 6.24 11.00
CA SER A 54 15.69 5.72 11.62
C SER A 54 15.79 4.19 11.52
N TRP A 55 14.67 3.47 11.66
CA TRP A 55 14.65 2.01 11.52
C TRP A 55 14.89 1.54 10.08
N LEU A 56 14.31 2.22 9.08
CA LEU A 56 14.50 1.88 7.67
C LEU A 56 15.96 2.11 7.23
N GLU A 57 16.58 3.20 7.66
CA GLU A 57 17.98 3.51 7.40
C GLU A 57 18.93 2.48 8.03
N ALA A 58 18.62 1.99 9.24
CA ALA A 58 19.42 0.97 9.92
C ALA A 58 19.29 -0.43 9.30
N THR A 59 18.17 -0.74 8.64
CA THR A 59 17.87 -2.09 8.11
C THR A 59 18.35 -2.30 6.67
N ILE A 60 18.52 -1.21 5.89
CA ILE A 60 18.97 -1.26 4.49
C ILE A 60 20.51 -1.19 4.37
N ARG A 61 21.24 -1.12 5.50
CA ARG A 61 22.70 -1.21 5.56
C ARG A 61 23.17 -2.66 5.63
#